data_AF-A0A7S1SFS5-F1
#
_entry.id   AF-A0A7S1SFS5-F1
#
_cell.length_a   1.000
_cell.length_b   1.000
_cell.length_c   1.000
_cell.angle_alpha   90.00
_cell.angle_beta   90.00
_cell.angle_gamma   90.00
#
_symmetry.space_group_name_H-M   'P 1'
#
loop_
_entity.id
_entity.type
_entity.pdbx_description
1 polymer ?
#
loop_
_entity_poly.entity_id
_entity_poly.type
_entity_poly.pdbx_seq_one_letter_code
_entity_poly.pdbx_strand_id
1 'polypeptide(L)'
;RQSFGSVPTALFSLFEVMNGNISIIDSISNSISGQLAFAVFMVLSNWTVLATLTSVVSENMMTSSQRASQEEEEKIKEARLKMRSQRLRDVFQKIDTDGDGILTEKEWHAVWASPTMRDEVTDAADIPQS
;
A
#
# COMPACT_ATOMS: atom_id res chain seq x y z
N ARG A 1 46.05 23.59 20.09
CA ARG A 1 45.87 23.33 21.53
C ARG A 1 44.35 23.34 21.77
N GLN A 2 43.78 22.20 22.18
CA GLN A 2 42.37 21.96 22.54
C GLN A 2 41.28 22.15 21.45
N SER A 3 41.19 21.23 20.47
CA SER A 3 39.99 21.11 19.61
C SER A 3 38.85 20.29 20.24
N PHE A 4 39.07 19.71 21.43
CA PHE A 4 38.09 18.88 22.17
C PHE A 4 37.93 19.33 23.63
N GLY A 5 37.92 20.64 23.90
CA GLY A 5 37.76 21.14 25.27
C GLY A 5 36.36 20.91 25.86
N SER A 6 35.34 20.71 25.03
CA SER A 6 33.95 20.55 25.46
C SER A 6 33.16 19.60 24.55
N VAL A 7 32.20 18.88 25.14
CA VAL A 7 31.25 17.99 24.43
C VAL A 7 30.61 18.65 23.18
N PRO A 8 30.12 19.90 23.22
CA PRO A 8 29.52 20.52 22.04
C PRO A 8 30.52 20.77 20.91
N THR A 9 31.78 21.10 21.20
CA THR A 9 32.82 21.25 20.16
C THR A 9 33.12 19.93 19.46
N ALA A 10 33.11 18.82 20.23
CA ALA A 10 33.29 17.48 19.69
C ALA A 10 32.13 17.08 18.77
N LEU A 11 30.89 17.34 19.19
CA LEU A 11 29.68 17.09 18.39
C LEU A 11 29.66 17.90 17.08
N PHE A 12 30.04 19.17 17.14
CA PHE A 12 30.14 20.02 15.95
C PHE A 12 31.22 19.54 14.98
N SER A 13 32.38 19.12 15.51
CA SER A 13 33.45 18.54 14.70
C SER A 13 32.97 17.26 13.99
N LEU A 14 32.23 16.38 14.68
CA LEU A 14 31.65 15.18 14.07
C LEU A 14 30.61 15.50 12.98
N PHE A 15 29.83 16.57 13.17
CA PHE A 15 28.90 17.06 12.16
C PHE A 15 29.62 17.59 10.91
N GLU A 16 30.69 18.37 11.08
CA GLU A 16 31.52 18.84 9.96
C GLU A 16 32.16 17.69 9.19
N VAL A 17 32.62 16.67 9.91
CA VAL A 17 33.13 15.42 9.33
C VAL A 17 32.07 14.68 8.52
N MET A 18 30.84 14.57 9.06
CA MET A 18 29.71 13.95 8.36
C MET A 18 29.38 14.67 7.04
N ASN A 19 29.62 15.98 6.97
CA ASN A 19 29.47 16.80 5.77
C ASN A 19 30.69 16.79 4.84
N GLY A 20 31.72 15.98 5.12
CA GLY A 20 32.88 15.78 4.26
C GLY A 20 34.10 16.67 4.58
N ASN A 21 34.07 17.44 5.67
CA ASN A 21 35.23 18.25 6.07
C ASN A 21 36.26 17.40 6.84
N ILE A 22 37.25 16.87 6.11
CA ILE A 22 38.33 16.06 6.70
C ILE A 22 39.44 16.88 7.38
N SER A 23 39.45 18.20 7.21
CA SER A 23 40.53 19.09 7.69
C SER A 23 40.67 19.12 9.22
N ILE A 24 39.64 18.70 9.96
CA ILE A 24 39.58 18.77 11.43
C ILE A 24 40.28 17.55 12.07
N ILE A 25 40.45 16.46 11.31
CA ILE A 25 40.97 15.17 11.81
C ILE A 25 42.49 15.07 11.72
N ASP A 26 43.17 15.97 11.01
CA ASP A 26 44.64 15.94 10.82
C ASP A 26 45.42 15.86 12.14
N SER A 27 44.89 16.42 13.24
CA SER A 27 45.49 16.30 14.58
C SER A 27 45.28 14.93 15.25
N ILE A 28 44.20 14.22 14.91
CA ILE A 28 43.77 12.95 15.54
C ILE A 28 44.33 11.74 14.78
N SER A 29 44.66 11.89 13.49
CA SER A 29 45.15 10.80 12.64
C SER A 29 46.54 10.28 13.03
N ASN A 30 47.23 10.93 13.98
CA ASN A 30 48.53 10.50 14.49
C ASN A 30 48.49 9.23 15.36
N SER A 31 47.29 8.78 15.78
CA SER A 31 47.11 7.54 16.56
C SER A 31 46.26 6.52 15.81
N ILE A 32 46.70 5.26 15.80
CA ILE A 32 45.98 4.11 15.20
C ILE A 32 44.58 3.97 15.82
N SER A 33 44.44 4.17 17.14
CA SER A 33 43.14 4.11 17.81
C SER A 33 42.18 5.20 17.35
N GLY A 34 42.70 6.39 17.04
CA GLY A 34 41.93 7.51 16.51
C GLY A 34 41.50 7.28 15.07
N GLN A 35 42.39 6.73 14.24
CA GLN A 35 42.07 6.35 12.85
C GLN A 35 40.98 5.28 12.79
N LEU A 36 41.05 4.24 13.64
CA LEU A 36 40.03 3.19 13.70
C LEU A 36 38.68 3.72 14.19
N ALA A 37 38.67 4.52 15.27
CA ALA A 37 37.45 5.13 15.77
C ALA A 37 36.79 6.03 14.72
N PHE A 38 37.60 6.78 13.97
CA PHE A 38 37.14 7.62 12.88
C PHE A 38 36.56 6.82 11.70
N ALA A 39 37.26 5.78 11.26
CA ALA A 39 36.80 4.92 10.17
C ALA A 39 35.46 4.24 10.51
N VAL A 40 35.33 3.72 11.74
CA VAL A 40 34.09 3.12 12.23
C VAL A 40 32.97 4.16 12.29
N PHE A 41 33.23 5.35 12.84
CA PHE A 41 32.24 6.42 12.89
C PHE A 41 31.75 6.84 11.50
N MET A 42 32.67 6.99 10.53
CA MET A 42 32.33 7.37 9.16
C MET A 42 31.46 6.30 8.47
N VAL A 43 31.84 5.03 8.60
CA VAL A 43 31.08 3.91 8.00
C VAL A 43 29.69 3.80 8.64
N LEU A 44 29.60 3.85 9.97
CA LEU A 44 28.33 3.75 10.68
C LEU A 44 27.41 4.95 10.41
N SER A 45 27.95 6.17 10.34
CA SER A 45 27.17 7.37 10.06
C SER A 45 26.57 7.31 8.65
N ASN A 46 27.39 6.97 7.65
CA ASN A 46 26.93 6.84 6.27
C ASN A 46 25.90 5.72 6.13
N TRP A 47 26.13 4.58 6.77
CA TRP A 47 25.17 3.48 6.76
C TRP A 47 23.85 3.87 7.43
N THR A 48 23.90 4.59 8.56
CA THR A 48 22.71 5.07 9.27
C THR A 48 21.90 6.02 8.40
N VAL A 49 22.53 6.98 7.73
CA VAL A 49 21.85 7.91 6.81
C VAL A 49 21.18 7.17 5.64
N LEU A 50 21.85 6.17 5.07
CA LEU A 50 21.27 5.34 4.00
C LEU A 50 20.08 4.52 4.51
N ALA A 51 20.19 3.95 5.71
CA ALA A 51 19.14 3.14 6.32
C ALA A 51 17.90 3.98 6.65
N THR A 52 18.08 5.17 7.25
CA THR A 52 16.96 6.07 7.57
C THR A 52 16.27 6.55 6.30
N LEU A 53 17.02 6.93 5.26
CA LEU A 53 16.44 7.38 3.99
C LEU A 53 15.69 6.25 3.28
N THR A 54 16.24 5.03 3.26
CA THR A 54 15.57 3.87 2.67
C THR A 54 14.27 3.53 3.41
N SER A 55 14.28 3.61 4.75
CA SER A 55 13.10 3.35 5.57
C SER A 55 11.95 4.32 5.27
N VAL A 56 12.23 5.63 5.25
CA VAL A 56 11.17 6.64 5.05
C VAL A 56 10.62 6.61 3.63
N VAL A 57 11.46 6.37 2.62
CA VAL A 57 11.02 6.22 1.23
C VAL A 57 10.17 4.96 1.09
N SER A 58 10.57 3.84 1.72
CA SER A 58 9.79 2.60 1.73
C SER A 58 8.43 2.78 2.37
N GLU A 59 8.34 3.47 3.51
CA GLU A 59 7.06 3.74 4.18
C GLU A 59 6.11 4.60 3.32
N ASN A 60 6.66 5.64 2.68
CA ASN A 60 5.89 6.49 1.75
C ASN A 60 5.42 5.71 0.51
N MET A 61 6.27 4.85 -0.03
CA MET A 61 5.96 3.99 -1.17
C MET A 61 4.90 2.94 -0.81
N MET A 62 5.02 2.29 0.35
CA MET A 62 4.03 1.35 0.86
C MET A 62 2.67 2.03 1.03
N THR A 63 2.63 3.22 1.62
CA THR A 63 1.38 3.98 1.82
C THR A 63 0.75 4.37 0.48
N SER A 64 1.55 4.88 -0.45
CA SER A 64 1.07 5.26 -1.79
C SER A 64 0.57 4.04 -2.59
N SER A 65 1.29 2.93 -2.51
CA SER A 65 0.91 1.67 -3.16
C SER A 65 -0.35 1.06 -2.55
N GLN A 66 -0.51 1.11 -1.23
CA GLN A 66 -1.73 0.62 -0.56
C GLN A 66 -2.95 1.41 -1.01
N ARG A 67 -2.87 2.75 -1.07
CA ARG A 67 -3.96 3.59 -1.57
C ARG A 67 -4.33 3.25 -3.02
N ALA A 68 -3.33 3.13 -3.89
CA ALA A 68 -3.57 2.75 -5.27
C ALA A 68 -4.26 1.38 -5.39
N SER A 69 -3.82 0.38 -4.60
CA SER A 69 -4.44 -0.95 -4.60
C SER A 69 -5.87 -0.95 -4.06
N GLN A 70 -6.16 -0.16 -3.03
CA GLN A 70 -7.51 -0.03 -2.47
C GLN A 70 -8.47 0.65 -3.46
N GLU A 71 -8.03 1.74 -4.09
CA GLU A 71 -8.82 2.43 -5.11
C GLU A 71 -9.13 1.52 -6.32
N GLU A 72 -8.18 0.67 -6.73
CA GLU A 72 -8.40 -0.31 -7.78
C GLU A 72 -9.40 -1.39 -7.34
N GLU A 73 -9.27 -1.92 -6.12
CA GLU A 73 -10.19 -2.92 -5.58
C GLU A 73 -11.62 -2.35 -5.44
N GLU A 74 -11.76 -1.10 -5.00
CA GLU A 74 -13.05 -0.39 -4.94
C GLU A 74 -13.66 -0.22 -6.33
N LYS A 75 -12.89 0.23 -7.33
CA LYS A 75 -13.35 0.32 -8.73
C LYS A 75 -13.80 -1.03 -9.28
N ILE A 76 -13.07 -2.11 -8.98
CA ILE A 76 -13.45 -3.47 -9.38
C ILE A 76 -14.74 -3.89 -8.69
N LYS A 77 -14.91 -3.62 -7.38
CA LYS A 77 -16.14 -3.92 -6.63
C LYS A 77 -17.33 -3.14 -7.19
N GLU A 78 -17.18 -1.85 -7.46
CA GLU A 78 -18.21 -1.02 -8.07
C GLU A 78 -18.59 -1.51 -9.47
N ALA A 79 -17.60 -1.83 -10.31
CA ALA A 79 -17.84 -2.36 -11.64
C ALA A 79 -18.57 -3.72 -11.57
N ARG A 80 -18.17 -4.61 -10.65
CA ARG A 80 -18.86 -5.88 -10.40
C ARG A 80 -20.28 -5.67 -9.91
N LEU A 81 -20.52 -4.74 -8.99
CA LEU A 81 -21.86 -4.43 -8.49
C LEU A 81 -22.75 -3.91 -9.62
N LYS A 82 -22.24 -2.97 -10.44
CA LYS A 82 -22.97 -2.46 -11.62
C LYS A 82 -23.32 -3.57 -12.60
N MET A 83 -22.36 -4.43 -12.95
CA MET A 83 -22.61 -5.57 -13.83
C MET A 83 -23.64 -6.54 -13.26
N ARG A 84 -23.57 -6.83 -11.95
CA ARG A 84 -24.55 -7.69 -11.25
C ARG A 84 -25.94 -7.07 -11.26
N SER A 85 -26.08 -5.80 -10.88
CA SER A 85 -27.36 -5.10 -10.90
C SER A 85 -27.96 -5.04 -12.29
N GLN A 86 -27.13 -4.91 -13.33
CA GLN A 86 -27.59 -4.91 -14.71
C GLN A 86 -28.08 -6.29 -15.15
N ARG A 87 -27.31 -7.36 -14.88
CA ARG A 87 -27.76 -8.74 -15.13
C ARG A 87 -29.04 -9.10 -14.40
N LEU A 88 -29.14 -8.74 -13.12
CA LEU A 88 -30.34 -9.01 -12.33
C LEU A 88 -31.55 -8.26 -12.90
N ARG A 89 -31.36 -7.02 -13.39
CA ARG A 89 -32.42 -6.27 -14.05
C ARG A 89 -32.84 -6.91 -15.38
N ASP A 90 -31.88 -7.37 -16.18
CA ASP A 90 -32.17 -8.06 -17.44
C ASP A 90 -32.96 -9.35 -17.21
N VAL A 91 -32.60 -10.13 -16.19
CA VAL A 91 -33.32 -11.35 -15.78
C VAL A 91 -34.71 -11.00 -15.23
N PHE A 92 -34.82 -9.97 -14.39
CA PHE A 92 -36.11 -9.52 -13.87
C PHE A 92 -37.07 -9.14 -15.00
N GLN A 93 -36.59 -8.39 -15.99
CA GLN A 93 -37.39 -7.97 -17.14
C GLN A 93 -37.82 -9.14 -18.05
N LYS A 94 -37.08 -10.25 -18.06
CA LYS A 94 -37.50 -11.47 -18.78
C LYS A 94 -38.61 -12.23 -18.06
N ILE A 95 -38.70 -12.07 -16.74
CA ILE A 95 -39.64 -12.81 -15.88
C ILE A 95 -40.95 -12.06 -15.74
N ASP A 96 -40.83 -10.76 -15.50
CA ASP A 96 -41.92 -9.79 -15.43
C ASP A 96 -42.59 -9.71 -16.81
N THR A 97 -43.68 -10.46 -16.95
CA THR A 97 -44.34 -10.69 -18.25
C THR A 97 -45.34 -9.57 -18.55
N ASP A 98 -45.90 -8.96 -17.51
CA ASP A 98 -46.83 -7.83 -17.63
C ASP A 98 -46.13 -6.46 -17.57
N GLY A 99 -44.86 -6.43 -17.16
CA GLY A 99 -44.00 -5.24 -17.17
C GLY A 99 -44.35 -4.24 -16.07
N ASP A 100 -45.02 -4.68 -15.01
CA ASP A 100 -45.47 -3.81 -13.92
C ASP A 100 -44.34 -3.48 -12.91
N GLY A 101 -43.18 -4.13 -13.06
CA GLY A 101 -42.02 -3.97 -12.19
C GLY A 101 -42.11 -4.76 -10.89
N ILE A 102 -43.10 -5.66 -10.75
CA ILE A 102 -43.40 -6.45 -9.56
C ILE A 102 -43.47 -7.92 -9.95
N LEU A 103 -42.68 -8.75 -9.28
CA LEU A 103 -42.68 -10.19 -9.51
C LEU A 103 -43.85 -10.83 -8.77
N THR A 104 -44.91 -11.22 -9.49
CA THR A 104 -46.07 -11.88 -8.89
C THR A 104 -45.78 -13.34 -8.54
N GLU A 105 -46.53 -13.91 -7.59
CA GLU A 105 -46.37 -15.32 -7.17
C GLU A 105 -46.52 -16.30 -8.36
N LYS A 106 -47.35 -15.96 -9.35
CA LYS A 106 -47.54 -16.76 -10.56
C LYS A 106 -46.32 -16.72 -11.48
N GLU A 107 -45.73 -15.56 -11.69
CA GLU A 107 -44.52 -15.39 -12.49
C GLU A 107 -43.32 -16.06 -11.80
N TRP A 108 -43.24 -15.95 -10.48
CA TRP A 108 -42.25 -16.67 -9.69
C TRP A 108 -42.41 -18.19 -9.82
N HIS A 109 -43.62 -18.71 -9.74
CA HIS A 109 -43.88 -20.13 -9.98
C HIS A 109 -43.57 -20.56 -11.42
N ALA A 110 -43.77 -19.70 -12.41
CA ALA A 110 -43.41 -19.96 -13.79
C ALA A 110 -41.88 -20.01 -14.01
N VAL A 111 -41.12 -19.15 -13.32
CA VAL A 111 -39.65 -19.25 -13.25
C VAL A 111 -39.25 -20.59 -12.68
N TRP A 112 -39.83 -20.96 -11.54
CA TRP A 112 -39.60 -22.28 -10.96
C TRP A 112 -40.25 -23.41 -11.78
N ALA A 113 -41.03 -23.20 -12.83
CA ALA A 113 -41.43 -24.31 -13.70
C ALA A 113 -40.36 -24.61 -14.77
N SER A 114 -39.52 -23.62 -15.10
CA SER A 114 -38.55 -23.71 -16.18
C SER A 114 -37.11 -23.86 -15.65
N PRO A 115 -36.44 -25.00 -15.88
CA PRO A 115 -35.06 -25.23 -15.42
C PRO A 115 -34.08 -24.16 -15.89
N THR A 116 -34.21 -23.70 -17.14
CA THR A 116 -33.31 -22.70 -17.72
C THR A 116 -33.46 -21.32 -17.05
N MET A 117 -34.67 -20.93 -16.68
CA MET A 117 -34.93 -19.65 -15.99
C MET A 117 -34.46 -19.70 -14.54
N ARG A 118 -34.64 -20.85 -13.86
CA ARG A 118 -34.11 -21.07 -12.50
C ARG A 118 -32.59 -20.90 -12.46
N ASP A 119 -31.89 -21.49 -13.42
CA ASP A 119 -30.43 -21.43 -13.49
C ASP A 119 -29.94 -20.01 -13.74
N GLU A 120 -30.58 -19.28 -14.66
CA GLU A 120 -30.23 -17.89 -14.97
C GLU A 120 -30.48 -16.94 -13.78
N VAL A 121 -31.56 -17.15 -13.01
CA VAL A 121 -31.88 -16.37 -11.80
C VAL A 121 -30.90 -16.66 -10.67
N THR A 122 -30.57 -17.94 -10.43
CA THR A 122 -29.63 -18.31 -9.36
C THR A 122 -28.20 -17.86 -9.65
N ASP A 123 -27.76 -17.90 -10.91
CA ASP A 123 -26.47 -17.33 -11.34
C ASP A 123 -26.44 -15.80 -11.19
N ALA A 124 -27.49 -15.11 -11.64
CA ALA A 124 -27.57 -13.65 -11.53
C ALA A 124 -27.66 -13.15 -10.08
N ALA A 125 -28.30 -13.93 -9.19
CA ALA A 125 -28.47 -13.63 -7.78
C ALA A 125 -27.31 -14.14 -6.88
N ASP A 126 -26.31 -14.82 -7.45
CA ASP A 126 -25.16 -15.39 -6.71
C ASP A 126 -25.59 -16.33 -5.58
N ILE A 127 -26.70 -17.06 -5.78
CA ILE A 127 -27.24 -18.01 -4.80
C ILE A 127 -26.59 -19.37 -5.06
N PRO A 128 -25.96 -20.01 -4.06
CA PRO A 128 -25.37 -21.34 -4.25
C PRO A 128 -26.46 -22.34 -4.64
N GLN A 129 -26.27 -22.99 -5.80
CA GLN A 129 -27.14 -24.08 -6.21
C GLN A 129 -26.89 -25.29 -5.29
N SER A 130 -27.96 -25.75 -4.61
CA SER A 130 -27.96 -26.91 -3.70
C SER A 130 -28.15 -28.23 -4.44
#